data_AF-A0A1Q6L948-F1
#
_entry.id   AF-A0A1Q6L948-F1
#
_cell.length_a   1.000
_cell.length_b   1.000
_cell.length_c   1.000
_cell.angle_alpha   90.00
_cell.angle_beta   90.00
_cell.angle_gamma   90.00
#
_symmetry.space_group_name_H-M   'P 1'
#
loop_
_entity.id
_entity.type
_entity.pdbx_description
1 polymer ?
#
loop_
_entity_poly.entity_id
_entity_poly.type
_entity_poly.pdbx_seq_one_letter_code
_entity_poly.pdbx_strand_id
1 'polypeptide(L)' 'MSIEKQKLFNEIETLPDELTNQVIDFIEYLKLSYVDAEAPENVTIKSKKDLKEKLQKGLDDVRENKVFSLDEAFAKIDNM' A
#
# COMPACT_ATOMS: atom_id res chain seq x y z
N MET A 1 30.65 -7.89 -4.58
CA MET A 1 29.46 -8.50 -3.95
C MET A 1 29.96 -9.31 -2.75
N SER A 2 29.38 -9.16 -1.55
CA SER A 2 29.76 -10.00 -0.39
C SER A 2 29.20 -11.42 -0.54
N ILE A 3 29.91 -12.42 -0.03
CA ILE A 3 29.48 -13.83 0.00
C ILE A 3 28.10 -13.97 0.68
N GLU A 4 27.86 -13.19 1.74
CA GLU A 4 26.58 -13.17 2.46
C GLU A 4 25.45 -12.63 1.60
N LYS A 5 25.71 -11.57 0.82
CA LYS A 5 24.72 -11.03 -0.13
C LYS A 5 24.38 -12.04 -1.23
N GLN A 6 25.38 -12.77 -1.74
CA GLN A 6 25.16 -13.78 -2.77
C GLN A 6 24.33 -14.97 -2.28
N LYS A 7 24.57 -15.44 -1.06
CA LYS A 7 23.75 -16.48 -0.44
C LYS A 7 22.29 -16.06 -0.31
N LEU A 8 22.06 -14.82 0.14
CA LEU A 8 20.72 -14.27 0.31
C LEU A 8 19.97 -14.18 -1.03
N PHE A 9 20.63 -13.73 -2.10
CA PHE A 9 20.03 -13.67 -3.43
C PHE A 9 19.65 -15.06 -3.97
N ASN A 10 20.53 -16.04 -3.81
CA ASN A 10 20.25 -17.41 -4.25
C ASN A 10 19.09 -18.04 -3.46
N GLU A 11 18.99 -17.77 -2.15
CA GLU A 11 17.85 -18.23 -1.35
C GLU A 11 16.54 -17.61 -1.85
N ILE A 12 16.52 -16.30 -2.11
CA ILE A 12 15.35 -15.58 -2.64
C ILE A 12 14.92 -16.13 -4.02
N GLU A 13 15.86 -16.43 -4.92
CA GLU A 13 15.56 -16.99 -6.24
C GLU A 13 15.01 -18.42 -6.20
N THR A 14 15.27 -19.14 -5.11
CA THR A 14 14.78 -20.52 -4.91
C THR A 14 13.51 -20.61 -4.07
N LEU A 15 12.96 -19.47 -3.63
CA LEU A 15 11.71 -19.46 -2.86
C LEU A 15 10.52 -19.90 -3.73
N PRO A 16 9.62 -20.74 -3.21
CA PRO A 16 8.38 -21.09 -3.90
C PRO A 16 7.55 -19.84 -4.19
N ASP A 17 6.86 -19.80 -5.34
CA ASP A 17 6.03 -18.65 -5.76
C ASP A 17 4.99 -18.25 -4.69
N GLU A 18 4.48 -19.24 -3.95
CA GLU A 18 3.54 -19.04 -2.85
C GLU A 18 4.17 -18.27 -1.67
N LEU A 19 5.47 -18.47 -1.43
CA LEU A 19 6.22 -17.72 -0.42
C LEU A 19 6.61 -16.33 -0.93
N THR A 20 6.89 -16.18 -2.23
CA THR A 20 7.12 -14.86 -2.86
C THR A 20 5.91 -13.95 -2.71
N ASN A 21 4.70 -14.48 -2.93
CA ASN A 21 3.47 -13.73 -2.69
C ASN A 21 3.29 -13.36 -1.20
N GLN A 22 3.60 -14.26 -0.27
CA GLN A 22 3.56 -13.95 1.16
C GLN A 22 4.58 -12.88 1.56
N VAL A 23 5.77 -12.88 0.96
CA VAL A 23 6.78 -11.84 1.18
C VAL A 23 6.33 -10.50 0.59
N ILE A 24 5.69 -10.49 -0.58
CA ILE A 24 5.09 -9.29 -1.17
C ILE A 24 3.97 -8.74 -0.27
N ASP A 25 3.04 -9.59 0.17
CA ASP A 25 1.96 -9.22 1.08
C ASP A 25 2.51 -8.68 2.40
N PHE A 26 3.58 -9.28 2.91
CA PHE A 26 4.25 -8.81 4.12
C PHE A 26 4.97 -7.47 3.89
N ILE A 27 5.59 -7.24 2.73
CA ILE A 27 6.19 -5.95 2.38
C ILE A 27 5.12 -4.87 2.21
N GLU A 28 3.96 -5.19 1.62
CA GLU A 28 2.82 -4.28 1.54
C GLU A 28 2.23 -3.99 2.92
N TYR A 29 2.08 -5.01 3.77
CA TYR A 29 1.69 -4.84 5.15
C TYR A 29 2.69 -3.97 5.91
N LEU A 30 4.00 -4.19 5.75
CA LEU A 30 5.05 -3.37 6.36
C LEU A 30 5.00 -1.93 5.84
N LYS A 31 4.78 -1.70 4.54
CA LYS A 31 4.52 -0.36 4.02
C LYS A 31 3.28 0.25 4.67
N LEU A 32 2.17 -0.47 4.77
CA LEU A 32 0.95 0.04 5.41
C LEU A 32 1.10 0.29 6.92
N SER A 33 1.93 -0.50 7.61
CA SER A 33 2.11 -0.43 9.06
C SER A 33 3.25 0.50 9.50
N TYR A 34 4.22 0.78 8.61
CA TYR A 34 5.34 1.68 8.86
C TYR A 34 5.32 2.98 8.05
N VAL A 35 4.45 3.13 7.04
CA VAL A 35 4.13 4.43 6.44
C VAL A 35 3.22 5.18 7.42
N ASP A 36 3.91 5.76 8.39
CA ASP A 36 3.66 7.04 9.04
C ASP A 36 2.59 7.12 10.14
N ALA A 37 3.09 7.43 11.34
CA ALA A 37 2.36 8.16 12.38
C ALA A 37 1.85 9.55 11.92
N GLU A 38 2.17 9.98 10.69
CA GLU A 38 1.73 11.21 10.03
C GLU A 38 0.75 10.98 8.86
N ALA A 39 0.46 9.72 8.49
CA ALA A 39 -0.52 9.44 7.45
C ALA A 39 -1.91 9.95 7.89
N PRO A 40 -2.63 10.70 7.04
CA PRO A 40 -3.89 11.26 7.44
C PRO A 40 -4.89 10.13 7.77
N GLU A 41 -5.68 10.36 8.82
CA GLU A 41 -6.58 9.39 9.44
C GLU A 41 -7.55 8.71 8.45
N ASN A 42 -7.86 9.37 7.34
CA ASN A 42 -8.72 8.87 6.28
C ASN A 42 -8.10 7.71 5.47
N VAL A 43 -6.76 7.56 5.45
CA VAL A 43 -6.06 6.49 4.75
C VAL A 43 -5.42 5.47 5.69
N THR A 44 -5.21 5.83 6.95
CA THR A 44 -4.63 4.94 7.98
C THR A 44 -5.60 3.82 8.37
N ILE A 45 -5.23 2.54 8.24
CA ILE A 45 -6.11 1.41 8.59
C ILE A 45 -5.90 1.01 10.06
N LYS A 46 -6.93 1.14 10.89
CA LYS A 46 -6.87 0.82 12.33
C LYS A 46 -7.36 -0.57 12.69
N SER A 47 -8.18 -1.19 11.83
CA SER A 47 -8.72 -2.53 12.04
C SER A 47 -9.29 -3.12 10.75
N LYS A 48 -9.59 -4.42 10.75
CA LYS A 48 -10.27 -5.10 9.63
C LYS A 48 -11.67 -4.53 9.35
N LYS A 49 -12.36 -4.03 10.38
CA LYS A 49 -13.67 -3.37 10.22
C LYS A 49 -13.52 -2.01 9.54
N ASP A 50 -12.57 -1.22 10.02
CA ASP A 50 -12.22 0.10 9.47
C ASP A 50 -11.80 0.01 7.99
N LEU A 51 -11.03 -1.02 7.62
CA LEU A 51 -10.70 -1.30 6.22
C LEU A 51 -11.96 -1.50 5.36
N LYS A 52 -12.90 -2.33 5.80
CA LYS A 52 -14.15 -2.58 5.05
C LYS A 52 -14.98 -1.32 4.88
N GLU A 53 -15.07 -0.51 5.93
CA GLU A 53 -15.83 0.74 5.91
C GLU A 53 -15.20 1.77 4.95
N LYS A 54 -13.87 1.92 4.97
CA LYS A 54 -13.13 2.81 4.06
C LYS A 54 -13.22 2.36 2.60
N LEU A 55 -13.15 1.06 2.33
CA LEU A 55 -13.33 0.52 0.97
C LEU A 55 -14.76 0.76 0.45
N GLN A 56 -15.78 0.51 1.28
CA GLN A 56 -17.17 0.76 0.89
C GLN A 56 -17.39 2.24 0.60
N LYS A 57 -16.87 3.13 1.45
CA LYS A 57 -16.92 4.57 1.22
C LYS A 57 -16.25 4.97 -0.10
N GLY A 58 -15.06 4.42 -0.41
CA GLY A 58 -14.39 4.67 -1.68
C GLY A 58 -15.21 4.24 -2.90
N LEU A 59 -15.92 3.11 -2.82
CA LEU A 59 -16.84 2.67 -3.87
C LEU A 59 -18.03 3.60 -4.03
N ASP A 60 -18.57 4.11 -2.94
CA ASP A 60 -19.70 5.04 -2.96
C ASP A 60 -19.28 6.43 -3.48
N ASP A 61 -18.08 6.92 -3.11
CA ASP A 61 -17.52 8.15 -3.66
C ASP A 61 -17.33 8.08 -5.19
N VAL A 62 -16.93 6.91 -5.73
CA VAL A 62 -16.88 6.67 -7.19
C VAL A 62 -18.28 6.72 -7.81
N ARG A 63 -19.28 6.09 -7.20
CA ARG A 63 -20.67 6.08 -7.70
C ARG A 63 -21.30 7.47 -7.68
N GLU A 64 -21.00 8.27 -6.67
CA GLU A 64 -21.48 9.63 -6.52
C GLU A 64 -20.65 10.65 -7.30
N ASN A 65 -19.67 10.18 -8.08
CA ASN A 65 -18.76 11.00 -8.86
C ASN A 65 -17.98 12.03 -8.02
N LYS A 66 -17.73 11.71 -6.74
CA LYS A 66 -16.89 12.45 -5.78
C LYS A 66 -15.42 12.06 -5.92
N VAL A 67 -14.96 11.97 -7.16
CA VAL A 67 -13.58 11.61 -7.52
C VAL A 67 -12.91 12.79 -8.18
N PHE A 68 -11.59 12.85 -8.10
CA PHE A 68 -10.78 13.80 -8.84
C PHE A 68 -10.15 13.09 -10.02
N SER A 69 -10.13 13.73 -11.18
CA SER A 69 -9.26 13.36 -12.28
C SER A 69 -7.79 13.57 -11.89
N LEU A 70 -6.89 12.94 -12.65
CA LEU A 70 -5.45 13.06 -12.44
C LEU A 70 -5.01 14.53 -12.51
N ASP A 71 -5.52 15.28 -13.49
CA ASP A 71 -5.20 16.69 -13.71
C ASP A 71 -5.69 17.58 -12.55
N GLU A 72 -6.89 17.32 -12.02
CA GLU A 72 -7.42 18.04 -10.85
C GLU A 72 -6.61 17.75 -9.58
N ALA A 73 -6.10 16.53 -9.44
CA ALA A 73 -5.23 16.16 -8.32
C ALA A 73 -3.88 16.90 -8.40
N PHE A 74 -3.23 16.91 -9.56
CA PHE A 74 -1.98 17.66 -9.77
C PHE A 74 -2.16 19.16 -9.55
N ALA A 75 -3.23 19.74 -10.11
CA ALA A 75 -3.53 21.16 -9.92
C ALA A 75 -3.76 21.54 -8.46
N LYS A 76 -4.33 20.65 -7.63
CA LYS A 76 -4.46 20.91 -6.19
C LYS A 76 -3.12 20.91 -5.47
N ILE A 77 -2.22 19.98 -5.82
CA ILE A 77 -0.89 19.88 -5.21
C ILE A 77 -0.03 21.09 -5.57
N ASP A 78 -0.07 21.53 -6.83
CA ASP A 78 0.68 22.70 -7.29
C ASP A 78 0.20 24.03 -6.68
N ASN A 79 -1.03 24.06 -6.15
CA ASN A 79 -1.63 25.22 -5.48
C ASN A 79 -1.63 25.13 -3.94
N MET A 80 -0.99 24.10 -3.36
CA MET A 80 -0.76 23.98 -1.90
C MET A 80 0.60 24.55 -1.51
#